data_AF-G7IZE6-F1
#
_entry.id   AF-G7IZE6-F1
#
_cell.length_a   1.000
_cell.length_b   1.000
_cell.length_c   1.000
_cell.angle_alpha   90.00
_cell.angle_beta   90.00
_cell.angle_gamma   90.00
#
_symmetry.space_group_name_H-M   'P 1'
#
loop_
_entity.id
_entity.type
_entity.pdbx_description
1 polymer ?
#
loop_
_entity_poly.entity_id
_entity_poly.type
_entity_poly.pdbx_seq_one_letter_code
_entity_poly.pdbx_strand_id
1 'polypeptide(L)'
;MRGNHGQRPAPKAHPVKPVTQVEGVKNPQVTWPGSNLVKTILAQNSLNLGLHRPNFVSALSLYVLQTELSREWKIPKFTKFVGDISEYIVEHIARYLTKAEDIANNENLKMKYFPNSLTKNAFTPY
;
A
#
# COMPACT_ATOMS: atom_id res chain seq x y z
N MET A 1 -65.10 46.77 24.09
CA MET A 1 -64.43 46.88 22.76
C MET A 1 -63.28 45.88 22.72
N ARG A 2 -63.21 45.08 21.65
CA ARG A 2 -62.38 43.88 21.48
C ARG A 2 -60.89 44.23 21.30
N GLY A 3 -60.00 43.53 22.00
CA GLY A 3 -58.57 43.48 21.67
C GLY A 3 -58.34 42.50 20.53
N ASN A 4 -57.80 42.98 19.40
CA ASN A 4 -57.55 42.18 18.21
C ASN A 4 -56.04 41.94 18.09
N HIS A 5 -55.61 40.68 18.23
CA HIS A 5 -54.22 40.28 18.04
C HIS A 5 -53.84 40.42 16.55
N GLY A 6 -52.98 41.38 16.25
CA GLY A 6 -52.43 41.58 14.90
C GLY A 6 -51.48 40.43 14.53
N GLN A 7 -51.92 39.54 13.65
CA GLN A 7 -51.05 38.58 12.97
C GLN A 7 -50.10 39.33 12.03
N ARG A 8 -48.78 39.13 12.22
CA ARG A 8 -47.74 39.57 11.29
C ARG A 8 -47.80 38.71 10.03
N PRO A 9 -47.79 39.26 8.81
CA PRO A 9 -47.81 38.43 7.61
C PRO A 9 -46.48 37.67 7.45
N ALA A 10 -46.56 36.40 7.09
CA ALA A 10 -45.41 35.56 6.76
C ALA A 10 -44.70 36.08 5.49
N PRO A 11 -43.36 35.97 5.39
CA PRO A 11 -42.64 36.41 4.20
C PRO A 11 -43.04 35.56 3.00
N LYS A 12 -43.36 36.21 1.88
CA LYS A 12 -43.69 35.54 0.61
C LYS A 12 -42.44 34.82 0.07
N ALA A 13 -42.53 33.50 -0.09
CA ALA A 13 -41.50 32.70 -0.75
C ALA A 13 -41.33 33.19 -2.19
N HIS A 14 -40.10 33.58 -2.54
CA HIS A 14 -39.73 33.86 -3.92
C HIS A 14 -39.38 32.52 -4.59
N PRO A 15 -39.75 32.29 -5.86
CA PRO A 15 -39.40 31.06 -6.55
C PRO A 15 -37.88 31.00 -6.72
N VAL A 16 -37.26 29.98 -6.10
CA VAL A 16 -35.85 29.65 -6.27
C VAL A 16 -35.68 29.19 -7.72
N LYS A 17 -34.89 29.94 -8.51
CA LYS A 17 -34.51 29.51 -9.85
C LYS A 17 -33.71 28.20 -9.74
N PRO A 18 -33.86 27.24 -10.66
CA PRO A 18 -33.06 26.01 -10.61
C PRO A 18 -31.58 26.39 -10.65
N VAL A 19 -30.81 25.89 -9.70
CA VAL A 19 -29.35 25.90 -9.79
C VAL A 19 -28.99 25.11 -11.04
N THR A 20 -28.52 25.80 -12.08
CA THR A 20 -27.77 25.18 -13.17
C THR A 20 -26.58 24.50 -12.52
N GLN A 21 -26.53 23.17 -12.57
CA GLN A 21 -25.34 22.42 -12.21
C GLN A 21 -24.20 22.95 -13.08
N VAL A 22 -23.23 23.59 -12.46
CA VAL A 22 -21.98 23.92 -13.12
C VAL A 22 -21.31 22.60 -13.49
N GLU A 23 -21.24 22.32 -14.78
CA GLU A 23 -20.50 21.19 -15.32
C GLU A 23 -19.08 21.21 -14.76
N GLY A 24 -18.58 20.00 -14.46
CA GLY A 24 -17.40 19.77 -13.65
C GLY A 24 -16.22 20.69 -13.99
N VAL A 25 -15.75 21.39 -12.96
CA VAL A 25 -14.37 21.87 -12.91
C VAL A 25 -13.49 20.63 -12.92
N LYS A 26 -13.12 20.15 -14.11
CA LYS A 26 -12.00 19.24 -14.27
C LYS A 26 -10.79 20.00 -13.75
N ASN A 27 -10.35 19.62 -12.56
CA ASN A 27 -9.12 20.11 -11.95
C ASN A 27 -8.02 20.08 -13.03
N PRO A 28 -7.53 21.23 -13.54
CA PRO A 28 -6.45 21.19 -14.51
C PRO A 28 -5.25 20.64 -13.75
N GLN A 29 -4.88 19.40 -14.06
CA GLN A 29 -3.62 18.82 -13.62
C GLN A 29 -2.55 19.83 -14.01
N VAL A 30 -1.99 20.55 -13.02
CA VAL A 30 -0.83 21.42 -13.22
C VAL A 30 0.31 20.50 -13.58
N THR A 31 0.49 20.29 -14.88
CA THR A 31 1.63 19.57 -15.43
C THR A 31 2.77 20.55 -15.48
N TRP A 32 3.66 20.45 -14.48
CA TRP A 32 4.93 21.18 -14.51
C TRP A 32 5.62 20.94 -15.87
N PRO A 33 6.20 21.95 -16.51
CA PRO A 33 6.81 21.80 -17.84
C PRO A 33 7.89 20.70 -17.88
N GLY A 34 8.52 20.38 -16.74
CA GLY A 34 9.44 19.25 -16.61
C GLY A 34 8.80 17.86 -16.58
N SER A 35 7.51 17.74 -16.26
CA SER A 35 6.81 16.44 -16.19
C SER A 35 6.66 15.78 -17.55
N ASN A 36 6.50 16.57 -18.62
CA ASN A 36 6.38 16.06 -19.98
C ASN A 36 7.74 15.59 -20.51
N LEU A 37 8.82 16.32 -20.21
CA LEU A 37 10.17 15.92 -20.62
C LEU A 37 10.60 14.58 -19.98
N VAL A 38 10.35 14.41 -18.67
CA VAL A 38 10.63 13.15 -17.97
C VAL A 38 9.81 12.01 -18.56
N LYS A 39 8.51 12.23 -18.84
CA LYS A 39 7.66 11.23 -19.51
C LYS A 39 8.16 10.88 -20.91
N THR A 40 8.61 11.86 -21.69
CA THR A 40 9.15 11.65 -23.04
C THR A 40 10.46 10.86 -23.00
N ILE A 41 11.41 11.22 -22.14
CA ILE A 41 12.67 10.49 -21.97
C ILE A 41 12.42 9.05 -21.49
N LEU A 42 11.47 8.87 -20.58
CA LEU A 42 11.08 7.55 -20.07
C LEU A 42 10.44 6.67 -21.17
N ALA A 43 9.57 7.25 -22.00
CA ALA A 43 8.95 6.57 -23.12
C ALA A 43 9.95 6.22 -24.24
N GLN A 44 10.91 7.12 -24.53
CA GLN A 44 11.98 6.90 -25.51
C GLN A 44 12.95 5.79 -25.08
N ASN A 45 13.17 5.63 -23.77
CA ASN A 45 14.02 4.57 -23.22
C ASN A 45 13.25 3.25 -22.92
N SER A 46 12.01 3.10 -23.40
CA SER A 46 11.14 1.93 -23.13
C SER A 46 10.87 1.64 -21.65
N LEU A 47 11.07 2.61 -20.76
CA LEU A 47 10.84 2.50 -19.32
C LEU A 47 9.43 2.98 -18.94
N ASN A 48 8.42 2.74 -19.80
CA ASN A 48 7.03 3.17 -19.56
C ASN A 48 6.45 2.53 -18.29
N LEU A 49 6.65 3.18 -17.14
CA LEU A 49 6.14 2.75 -15.82
C LEU A 49 4.59 2.76 -15.74
N GLY A 50 3.92 3.28 -16.78
CA GLY A 50 2.48 3.53 -16.80
C GLY A 50 1.59 2.44 -17.44
N LEU A 51 2.13 1.39 -18.06
CA LEU A 51 1.29 0.37 -18.71
C LEU A 51 1.65 -1.08 -18.40
N HIS A 52 2.82 -1.34 -17.84
CA HIS A 52 3.22 -2.67 -17.41
C HIS A 52 3.36 -2.64 -15.89
N ARG A 53 2.37 -3.21 -15.18
CA ARG A 53 2.54 -3.54 -13.76
C ARG A 53 3.86 -4.30 -13.67
N PRO A 54 4.85 -3.85 -12.87
CA PRO A 54 6.11 -4.56 -12.76
C PRO A 54 5.78 -6.02 -12.47
N ASN A 55 6.27 -6.93 -13.31
CA ASN A 55 6.24 -8.35 -12.97
C ASN A 55 7.24 -8.48 -11.83
N PHE A 56 6.75 -8.35 -10.60
CA PHE A 56 7.51 -8.64 -9.40
C PHE A 56 7.76 -10.14 -9.39
N VAL A 57 8.82 -10.54 -10.09
CA VAL A 57 9.41 -11.87 -9.93
C VAL A 57 9.94 -11.92 -8.50
N SER A 58 9.69 -13.02 -7.81
CA SER A 58 10.22 -13.25 -6.47
C SER A 58 11.73 -12.97 -6.43
N ALA A 59 12.22 -12.35 -5.36
CA ALA A 59 13.65 -12.18 -5.13
C ALA A 59 14.38 -13.52 -4.85
N LEU A 60 13.63 -14.60 -4.61
CA LEU A 60 14.16 -15.93 -4.38
C LEU A 60 14.31 -16.69 -5.71
N SER A 61 15.36 -17.50 -5.83
CA SER A 61 15.53 -18.38 -6.98
C SER A 61 14.40 -19.40 -7.06
N LEU A 62 14.11 -19.88 -8.29
CA LEU A 62 13.09 -20.91 -8.50
C LEU A 62 13.37 -22.17 -7.67
N TYR A 63 14.64 -22.52 -7.49
CA TYR A 63 15.07 -23.63 -6.66
C TYR A 63 14.66 -23.46 -5.18
N VAL A 64 14.90 -22.29 -4.60
CA VAL A 64 14.48 -21.97 -3.23
C VAL A 64 12.96 -22.04 -3.11
N LEU A 65 12.23 -21.51 -4.09
CA LEU A 65 10.76 -21.55 -4.10
C LEU A 65 10.19 -22.96 -4.21
N GLN A 66 10.83 -23.83 -4.98
CA GLN A 66 10.43 -25.23 -5.18
C GLN A 66 10.87 -26.16 -4.05
N THR A 67 11.75 -25.70 -3.14
CA THR A 67 12.16 -26.53 -2.01
C THR A 67 10.95 -26.82 -1.13
N GLU A 68 10.62 -28.11 -1.01
CA GLU A 68 9.49 -28.57 -0.21
C GLU A 68 9.91 -28.83 1.24
N LEU A 69 9.01 -28.49 2.15
CA LEU A 69 9.11 -28.91 3.54
C LEU A 69 8.71 -30.38 3.60
N SER A 70 9.50 -31.22 4.27
CA SER A 70 9.12 -32.61 4.48
C SER A 70 7.77 -32.69 5.19
N ARG A 71 6.94 -33.68 4.80
CA ARG A 71 5.53 -33.83 5.21
C ARG A 71 5.33 -33.88 6.73
N GLU A 72 6.36 -34.25 7.47
CA GLU A 72 6.34 -34.42 8.93
C GLU A 72 6.69 -33.13 9.69
N TRP A 73 7.19 -32.11 8.99
CA TRP A 73 7.64 -30.86 9.59
C TRP A 73 6.56 -29.78 9.54
N LYS A 74 6.41 -29.05 10.65
CA LYS A 74 5.52 -27.90 10.76
C LYS A 74 6.30 -26.62 10.53
N ILE A 75 5.70 -25.66 9.84
CA ILE A 75 6.27 -24.32 9.70
C ILE A 75 6.23 -23.63 11.08
N PRO A 76 7.37 -23.18 11.63
CA PRO A 76 7.41 -22.47 12.90
C PRO A 76 6.63 -21.15 12.86
N LYS A 77 6.09 -20.74 14.01
CA LYS A 77 5.48 -19.41 14.16
C LYS A 77 6.55 -18.37 14.47
N PHE A 78 6.85 -17.53 13.48
CA PHE A 78 7.80 -16.44 13.63
C PHE A 78 7.21 -15.22 14.33
N THR A 79 8.05 -14.55 15.11
CA THR A 79 7.73 -13.21 15.61
C THR A 79 7.79 -12.23 14.45
N LYS A 80 6.89 -11.25 14.42
CA LYS A 80 6.77 -10.29 13.33
C LYS A 80 7.63 -9.05 13.57
N PHE A 81 8.47 -8.69 12.60
CA PHE A 81 9.31 -7.49 12.61
C PHE A 81 8.71 -6.37 11.77
N VAL A 82 8.72 -5.15 12.31
CA VAL A 82 8.03 -3.98 11.74
C VAL A 82 8.96 -3.07 10.93
N GLY A 83 10.28 -3.12 11.16
CA GLY A 83 11.25 -2.30 10.43
C GLY A 83 11.60 -0.96 11.10
N ASP A 84 10.87 -0.56 12.15
CA ASP A 84 10.98 0.79 12.74
C ASP A 84 12.29 1.07 13.50
N ILE A 85 12.93 0.04 14.07
CA ILE A 85 14.07 0.26 14.97
C ILE A 85 15.23 -0.65 14.59
N SER A 86 16.34 -0.05 14.17
CA SER A 86 17.56 -0.74 13.71
C SER A 86 18.17 -1.63 14.80
N GLU A 87 18.10 -1.22 16.07
CA GLU A 87 18.61 -1.95 17.23
C GLU A 87 17.99 -3.35 17.37
N TYR A 88 16.79 -3.58 16.83
CA TYR A 88 16.09 -4.86 16.91
C TYR A 88 16.29 -5.75 15.68
N ILE A 89 17.05 -5.32 14.67
CA ILE A 89 17.31 -6.13 13.47
C ILE A 89 18.16 -7.36 13.82
N VAL A 90 19.25 -7.16 14.56
CA VAL A 90 20.15 -8.26 14.95
C VAL A 90 19.41 -9.26 15.84
N GLU A 91 18.64 -8.76 16.80
CA GLU A 91 17.82 -9.60 17.67
C GLU A 91 16.75 -10.36 16.89
N HIS A 92 16.09 -9.71 15.93
CA HIS A 92 15.12 -10.36 15.06
C HIS A 92 15.74 -11.50 14.26
N ILE A 93 16.90 -11.27 13.64
CA ILE A 93 17.62 -12.30 12.87
C ILE A 93 18.00 -13.47 13.79
N ALA A 94 18.54 -13.20 14.98
CA ALA A 94 18.90 -14.25 15.93
C ALA A 94 17.69 -15.10 16.34
N ARG A 95 16.57 -14.46 16.70
CA ARG A 95 15.32 -15.15 17.06
C ARG A 95 14.74 -15.92 15.88
N TYR A 96 14.83 -15.36 14.68
CA TYR A 96 14.40 -16.03 13.46
C TYR A 96 15.22 -17.32 13.22
N LEU A 97 16.56 -17.22 13.25
CA LEU A 97 17.45 -18.36 13.01
C LEU A 97 17.25 -19.47 14.06
N THR A 98 17.08 -19.09 15.33
CA THR A 98 16.78 -20.04 16.41
C THR A 98 15.47 -20.77 16.16
N LYS A 99 14.41 -20.07 15.76
CA LYS A 99 13.12 -20.70 15.44
C LYS A 99 13.15 -21.51 14.14
N ALA A 100 14.02 -21.13 13.20
CA ALA A 100 14.18 -21.80 11.92
C ALA A 100 15.16 -22.97 11.98
N GLU A 101 15.84 -23.19 13.12
CA GLU A 101 16.72 -24.33 13.35
C GLU A 101 15.97 -25.65 13.20
N ASP A 102 14.74 -25.70 13.72
CA ASP A 102 13.80 -26.79 13.52
C ASP A 102 13.46 -27.02 12.04
N ILE A 103 13.71 -26.10 11.11
CA ILE A 103 13.34 -26.32 9.70
C ILE A 103 14.42 -27.17 9.02
N ALA A 104 14.33 -28.49 9.22
CA ALA A 104 15.02 -29.58 8.51
C ALA A 104 16.53 -29.36 8.24
N ASN A 105 17.19 -28.49 9.01
CA ASN A 105 18.50 -27.93 8.72
C ASN A 105 18.70 -27.54 7.22
N ASN A 106 17.66 -27.02 6.56
CA ASN A 106 17.69 -26.72 5.13
C ASN A 106 17.68 -25.20 4.90
N GLU A 107 18.81 -24.67 4.44
CA GLU A 107 18.99 -23.23 4.20
C GLU A 107 17.98 -22.66 3.19
N ASN A 108 17.60 -23.41 2.16
CA ASN A 108 16.60 -22.95 1.19
C ASN A 108 15.23 -22.78 1.85
N LEU A 109 14.86 -23.66 2.78
CA LEU A 109 13.61 -23.51 3.53
C LEU A 109 13.68 -22.33 4.49
N LYS A 110 14.83 -22.08 5.13
CA LYS A 110 15.04 -20.88 5.95
C LYS A 110 14.82 -19.64 5.07
N MET A 111 15.53 -19.51 3.94
CA MET A 111 15.38 -18.40 3.00
C MET A 111 13.94 -18.22 2.51
N LYS A 112 13.24 -19.32 2.18
CA LYS A 112 11.84 -19.33 1.74
C LYS A 112 10.88 -18.80 2.80
N TYR A 113 11.11 -19.10 4.08
CA TYR A 113 10.21 -18.72 5.17
C TYR A 113 10.62 -17.43 5.90
N PHE A 114 11.79 -16.86 5.64
CA PHE A 114 12.20 -15.59 6.24
C PHE A 114 11.18 -14.44 6.05
N PRO A 115 10.54 -14.25 4.88
CA PRO A 115 9.51 -13.23 4.70
C PRO A 115 8.31 -13.38 5.65
N ASN A 116 8.02 -14.60 6.14
CA ASN A 116 6.95 -14.83 7.11
C ASN A 116 7.27 -14.25 8.49
N SER A 117 8.50 -13.83 8.74
CA SER A 117 8.91 -13.12 9.96
C SER A 117 8.71 -11.60 9.87
N LEU A 118 8.33 -11.07 8.70
CA LEU A 118 8.20 -9.63 8.45
C LEU A 118 6.73 -9.21 8.44
N THR A 119 6.50 -7.94 8.80
CA THR A 119 5.23 -7.24 8.53
C THR A 119 5.32 -6.43 7.24
N LYS A 120 4.18 -5.91 6.77
CA LYS A 120 4.13 -5.03 5.60
C LYS A 120 5.01 -3.78 5.75
N ASN A 121 5.09 -3.22 6.96
CA ASN A 121 5.82 -1.98 7.23
C ASN A 121 7.34 -2.16 7.04
N ALA A 122 7.85 -3.39 7.24
CA ALA A 122 9.27 -3.68 7.04
C ALA A 122 9.72 -3.56 5.56
N PHE A 123 8.77 -3.46 4.64
CA PHE A 123 9.03 -3.26 3.21
C PHE A 123 8.84 -1.79 2.77
N THR A 124 8.44 -0.90 3.68
CA THR A 124 8.26 0.52 3.38
C THR A 124 9.53 1.27 3.81
N PRO A 125 10.34 1.81 2.87
CA PRO A 125 11.38 2.75 3.24
C PRO A 125 10.74 4.05 3.78
N TYR A 126 11.31 4.59 4.86
CA TYR A 126 10.94 5.92 5.38
C TYR A 126 11.37 7.05 4.45
#